data_AF-A0A2N2LZS0-F1
#
_entry.id   AF-A0A2N2LZS0-F1
#
_cell.length_a   1.000
_cell.length_b   1.000
_cell.length_c   1.000
_cell.angle_alpha   90.00
_cell.angle_beta   90.00
_cell.angle_gamma   90.00
#
_symmetry.space_group_name_H-M   'P 1'
#
loop_
_entity.id
_entity.type
_entity.pdbx_description
1 polymer ?
#
loop_
_entity_poly.entity_id
_entity_poly.type
_entity_poly.pdbx_seq_one_letter_code
_entity_poly.pdbx_strand_id
1 'polypeptide(L)'
;MKSHFQADLNEAQNWKKIYALGAFAVLGTVMVGVAEILITLLPGGMTVSETIFDWFALFQNNEFMGLRNLGLLNILFDLLSVPTYFALYAAHRRNNQPLAALSMIVSFLGVSVFLATNRAFAMFNLSQQFTLATTVEQKKLLAAAGQAMLVVGESHTPGTFLAFFLSESAGLLMSIVMLKGRIFGKVNSYAGLLGFGTLLIFEFSSSFVPALQNTVMVFAMVGGIASMGWGLLTARRMIKLALEE
;
A
#
# COMPACT_ATOMS: atom_id res chain seq x y z
N MET A 1 -1.40 -21.61 40.70
CA MET A 1 -1.96 -22.49 39.64
C MET A 1 -3.16 -21.84 38.93
N LYS A 2 -4.22 -21.41 39.64
CA LYS A 2 -5.35 -20.67 39.01
C LYS A 2 -4.97 -19.35 38.34
N SER A 3 -4.01 -18.60 38.91
CA SER A 3 -3.53 -17.32 38.35
C SER A 3 -2.78 -17.47 37.03
N HIS A 4 -1.90 -18.48 36.92
CA HIS A 4 -1.17 -18.79 35.69
C HIS A 4 -2.10 -19.27 34.57
N PHE A 5 -3.05 -20.17 34.90
CA PHE A 5 -4.05 -20.63 33.94
C PHE A 5 -4.92 -19.48 33.38
N GLN A 6 -5.31 -18.53 34.23
CA GLN A 6 -6.10 -17.37 33.80
C GLN A 6 -5.28 -16.37 32.97
N ALA A 7 -3.96 -16.26 33.22
CA ALA A 7 -3.06 -15.47 32.39
C ALA A 7 -2.90 -16.08 30.99
N ASP A 8 -2.74 -17.40 30.88
CA ASP A 8 -2.61 -18.11 29.61
C ASP A 8 -3.88 -17.98 28.74
N LEU A 9 -5.06 -18.07 29.38
CA LEU A 9 -6.35 -17.85 28.70
C LEU A 9 -6.50 -16.42 28.18
N ASN A 10 -6.09 -15.43 28.98
CA ASN A 10 -6.12 -14.03 28.56
C ASN A 10 -5.15 -13.76 27.41
N GLU A 11 -3.98 -14.39 27.41
CA GLU A 11 -3.00 -14.26 26.33
C GLU A 11 -3.55 -14.84 25.02
N ALA A 12 -4.09 -16.07 25.05
CA ALA A 12 -4.71 -16.69 23.87
C ALA A 12 -5.87 -15.83 23.32
N GLN A 13 -6.72 -15.31 24.21
CA GLN A 13 -7.82 -14.44 23.81
C GLN A 13 -7.35 -13.11 23.18
N ASN A 14 -6.22 -12.57 23.64
CA ASN A 14 -5.63 -11.38 23.04
C ASN A 14 -5.13 -11.65 21.62
N TRP A 15 -4.47 -12.78 21.38
CA TRP A 15 -3.99 -13.14 20.04
C TRP A 15 -5.12 -13.39 19.04
N LYS A 16 -6.23 -13.99 19.47
CA LYS A 16 -7.44 -14.12 18.63
C LYS A 16 -7.94 -12.79 18.10
N LYS A 17 -8.01 -11.77 18.97
CA LYS A 17 -8.43 -10.42 18.58
C LYS A 17 -7.48 -9.80 17.56
N ILE A 18 -6.17 -10.03 17.72
CA ILE A 18 -5.17 -9.57 16.75
C ILE A 18 -5.35 -10.24 15.39
N TYR A 19 -5.62 -11.55 15.35
CA TYR A 19 -5.88 -12.23 14.08
C TYR A 19 -7.18 -11.76 13.42
N ALA A 20 -8.25 -11.53 14.19
CA ALA A 20 -9.48 -10.97 13.66
C ALA A 20 -9.26 -9.56 13.09
N LEU A 21 -8.56 -8.69 13.82
CA LEU A 21 -8.20 -7.35 13.36
C LEU A 21 -7.38 -7.40 12.07
N GLY A 22 -6.36 -8.27 12.00
CA GLY A 22 -5.55 -8.47 10.79
C GLY A 22 -6.37 -8.99 9.61
N ALA A 23 -7.33 -9.89 9.85
CA ALA A 23 -8.21 -10.40 8.81
C ALA A 23 -9.12 -9.33 8.21
N PHE A 24 -9.74 -8.50 9.06
CA PHE A 24 -10.56 -7.39 8.59
C PHE A 24 -9.72 -6.34 7.87
N ALA A 25 -8.52 -6.07 8.38
CA ALA A 25 -7.62 -5.11 7.76
C ALA A 25 -7.17 -5.54 6.36
N VAL A 26 -6.75 -6.79 6.17
CA VAL A 26 -6.34 -7.29 4.85
C VAL A 26 -7.52 -7.46 3.89
N LEU A 27 -8.74 -7.70 4.39
CA LEU A 27 -9.93 -7.59 3.54
C LEU A 27 -10.16 -6.14 3.11
N GLY A 28 -9.94 -5.19 4.02
CA GLY A 28 -9.98 -3.76 3.71
C GLY A 28 -8.99 -3.38 2.61
N THR A 29 -7.74 -3.87 2.65
CA THR A 29 -6.75 -3.58 1.60
C THR A 29 -7.20 -4.13 0.23
N VAL A 30 -7.78 -5.33 0.20
CA VAL A 30 -8.37 -5.90 -1.03
C VAL A 30 -9.51 -5.02 -1.54
N MET A 31 -10.39 -4.56 -0.66
CA MET A 31 -11.50 -3.67 -1.04
C MET A 31 -11.02 -2.32 -1.58
N VAL A 32 -9.94 -1.76 -1.00
CA VAL A 32 -9.30 -0.54 -1.52
C VAL A 32 -8.75 -0.78 -2.92
N GLY A 33 -8.07 -1.91 -3.17
CA GLY A 33 -7.58 -2.27 -4.50
C GLY A 33 -8.70 -2.47 -5.53
N VAL A 34 -9.81 -3.11 -5.14
CA VAL A 34 -11.00 -3.23 -5.99
C VAL A 34 -11.61 -1.87 -6.28
N ALA A 35 -11.74 -0.99 -5.27
CA ALA A 35 -12.25 0.36 -5.45
C ALA A 35 -11.39 1.17 -6.42
N GLU A 36 -10.06 1.08 -6.29
CA GLU A 36 -9.10 1.74 -7.19
C GLU A 36 -9.29 1.30 -8.65
N ILE A 37 -9.45 -0.01 -8.89
CA ILE A 37 -9.75 -0.55 -10.22
C ILE A 37 -11.08 -0.01 -10.74
N LEU A 38 -12.14 -0.06 -9.93
CA LEU A 38 -13.47 0.41 -10.33
C LEU A 38 -13.47 1.91 -10.65
N ILE A 39 -12.80 2.73 -9.86
CA ILE A 39 -12.65 4.17 -10.10
C ILE A 39 -11.87 4.44 -11.38
N THR A 40 -10.80 3.67 -11.63
CA THR A 40 -10.01 3.77 -12.88
C THR A 40 -10.87 3.53 -14.13
N LEU A 41 -11.85 2.64 -14.04
CA LEU A 41 -12.76 2.31 -15.14
C LEU A 41 -13.88 3.35 -15.36
N LEU A 42 -14.07 4.31 -14.45
CA LEU A 42 -15.03 5.40 -14.63
C LEU A 42 -14.51 6.43 -15.66
N PRO A 43 -15.41 7.21 -16.29
CA PRO A 43 -15.00 8.30 -17.18
C PRO A 43 -14.05 9.27 -16.46
N GLY A 44 -12.88 9.51 -17.05
CA GLY A 44 -11.83 10.33 -16.45
C GLY A 44 -10.84 9.57 -15.56
N GLY A 45 -11.08 8.29 -15.22
CA GLY A 45 -10.18 7.49 -14.38
C GLY A 45 -8.79 7.22 -15.00
N MET A 46 -8.71 7.29 -16.32
CA MET A 46 -7.49 7.08 -17.13
C MET A 46 -6.85 8.38 -17.61
N THR A 47 -7.35 9.56 -17.19
CA THR A 47 -6.76 10.83 -17.64
C THR A 47 -5.41 11.04 -16.98
N VAL A 48 -4.40 11.34 -17.80
CA VAL A 48 -3.03 11.63 -17.36
C VAL A 48 -2.86 13.15 -17.27
N SER A 49 -2.28 13.62 -16.16
CA SER A 49 -1.88 15.01 -15.98
C SER A 49 -0.37 15.11 -16.10
N GLU A 50 0.13 15.82 -17.12
CA GLU A 50 1.56 15.88 -17.43
C GLU A 50 2.24 17.10 -16.82
N THR A 51 1.58 18.26 -16.86
CA THR A 51 2.13 19.51 -16.34
C THR A 51 1.55 19.87 -14.98
N ILE A 52 2.25 20.71 -14.22
CA ILE A 52 1.72 21.23 -12.95
C ILE A 52 0.40 22.01 -13.15
N PHE A 53 0.21 22.64 -14.31
CA PHE A 53 -1.05 23.33 -14.63
C PHE A 53 -2.19 22.35 -14.89
N ASP A 54 -1.91 21.20 -15.50
CA ASP A 54 -2.90 20.12 -15.67
C ASP A 54 -3.31 19.54 -14.33
N TRP A 55 -2.35 19.35 -13.41
CA TRP A 55 -2.61 18.91 -12.05
C TRP A 55 -3.46 19.92 -11.27
N PHE A 56 -3.14 21.21 -11.33
CA PHE A 56 -3.96 22.24 -10.71
C PHE A 56 -5.36 22.30 -11.32
N ALA A 57 -5.47 22.23 -12.65
CA ALA A 57 -6.77 22.16 -13.33
C ALA A 57 -7.58 20.92 -12.92
N LEU A 58 -6.93 19.76 -12.78
CA LEU A 58 -7.56 18.54 -12.29
C LEU A 58 -8.15 18.75 -10.89
N PHE A 59 -7.38 19.33 -9.96
CA PHE A 59 -7.88 19.64 -8.62
C PHE A 59 -9.06 20.62 -8.64
N GLN A 60 -9.07 21.61 -9.53
CA GLN A 60 -10.19 22.55 -9.64
C GLN A 60 -11.45 21.92 -10.26
N ASN A 61 -11.28 20.99 -11.20
CA ASN A 61 -12.39 20.32 -11.86
C ASN A 61 -12.94 19.15 -11.04
N ASN A 62 -12.07 18.42 -10.35
CA ASN A 62 -12.41 17.22 -9.58
C ASN A 62 -11.35 16.96 -8.49
N GLU A 63 -11.61 17.50 -7.30
CA GLU A 63 -10.73 17.37 -6.14
C GLU A 63 -10.44 15.91 -5.78
N PHE A 64 -11.46 15.05 -5.83
CA PHE A 64 -11.33 13.63 -5.51
C PHE A 64 -10.37 12.93 -6.47
N MET A 65 -10.48 13.17 -7.77
CA MET A 65 -9.58 12.57 -8.76
C MET A 65 -8.13 13.07 -8.61
N GLY A 66 -7.94 14.36 -8.30
CA GLY A 66 -6.61 14.90 -7.98
C GLY A 66 -5.99 14.23 -6.76
N LEU A 67 -6.76 14.07 -5.67
CA LEU A 67 -6.30 13.39 -4.45
C LEU A 67 -6.03 11.90 -4.71
N ARG A 68 -6.92 11.21 -5.42
CA ARG A 68 -6.78 9.79 -5.78
C ARG A 68 -5.53 9.56 -6.62
N ASN A 69 -5.28 10.38 -7.65
CA ASN A 69 -4.12 10.22 -8.52
C ASN A 69 -2.78 10.50 -7.80
N LEU A 70 -2.80 11.22 -6.67
CA LEU A 70 -1.63 11.39 -5.77
C LEU A 70 -1.63 10.42 -4.57
N GLY A 71 -2.41 9.34 -4.65
CA GLY A 71 -2.31 8.22 -3.71
C GLY A 71 -3.20 8.33 -2.48
N LEU A 72 -4.34 9.04 -2.53
CA LEU A 72 -5.30 9.05 -1.42
C LEU A 72 -5.73 7.64 -1.00
N LEU A 73 -6.04 6.76 -1.96
CA LEU A 73 -6.42 5.37 -1.64
C LEU A 73 -5.23 4.56 -1.11
N ASN A 74 -4.01 4.86 -1.55
CA ASN A 74 -2.80 4.22 -1.05
C ASN A 74 -2.55 4.57 0.43
N ILE A 75 -2.92 5.77 0.89
CA ILE A 75 -2.88 6.10 2.34
C ILE A 75 -3.76 5.13 3.13
N LEU A 76 -4.98 4.85 2.64
CA LEU A 76 -5.89 3.91 3.31
C LEU A 76 -5.34 2.48 3.26
N PHE A 77 -4.79 2.07 2.12
CA PHE A 77 -4.14 0.76 1.95
C PHE A 77 -3.01 0.58 2.97
N ASP A 78 -2.12 1.57 3.09
CA ASP A 78 -0.96 1.52 3.98
C ASP A 78 -1.36 1.49 5.45
N LEU A 79 -2.35 2.29 5.85
CA LEU A 79 -2.88 2.26 7.22
C LEU A 79 -3.48 0.89 7.59
N LEU A 80 -4.15 0.24 6.65
CA LEU A 80 -4.70 -1.11 6.83
C LEU A 80 -3.62 -2.20 6.78
N SER A 81 -2.50 -1.94 6.09
CA SER A 81 -1.37 -2.87 6.07
C SER A 81 -0.72 -3.03 7.44
N VAL A 82 -0.70 -1.99 8.28
CA VAL A 82 -0.08 -2.02 9.62
C VAL A 82 -0.64 -3.14 10.52
N PRO A 83 -1.96 -3.20 10.82
CA PRO A 83 -2.53 -4.30 11.59
C PRO A 83 -2.44 -5.64 10.87
N THR A 84 -2.43 -5.65 9.53
CA THR A 84 -2.22 -6.88 8.74
C THR A 84 -0.85 -7.50 9.02
N TYR A 85 0.23 -6.74 8.85
CA TYR A 85 1.59 -7.24 9.06
C TYR A 85 1.89 -7.56 10.53
N PHE A 86 1.32 -6.80 11.46
CA PHE A 86 1.41 -7.13 12.88
C PHE A 86 0.77 -8.48 13.20
N ALA A 87 -0.42 -8.75 12.67
CA ALA A 87 -1.10 -10.02 12.90
C ALA A 87 -0.45 -11.20 12.15
N LEU A 88 0.19 -10.95 11.01
CA LEU A 88 1.03 -11.94 10.33
C LEU A 88 2.28 -12.29 11.13
N TYR A 89 2.95 -11.29 11.70
CA TYR A 89 4.04 -11.51 12.66
C TYR A 89 3.55 -12.34 13.84
N ALA A 90 2.40 -11.98 14.43
CA ALA A 90 1.80 -12.70 15.54
C ALA A 90 1.61 -14.19 15.17
N ALA A 91 1.05 -14.50 14.01
CA ALA A 91 0.84 -15.87 13.58
C ALA A 91 2.16 -16.67 13.49
N HIS A 92 3.25 -16.03 13.07
CA HIS A 92 4.55 -16.69 12.90
C HIS A 92 5.51 -16.57 14.09
N ARG A 93 5.09 -15.91 15.19
CA ARG A 93 5.95 -15.53 16.33
C ARG A 93 6.66 -16.70 17.02
N ARG A 94 6.10 -17.92 16.96
CA ARG A 94 6.67 -19.11 17.62
C ARG A 94 7.57 -19.95 16.70
N ASN A 95 7.40 -19.86 15.37
CA ASN A 95 8.01 -20.80 14.43
C ASN A 95 9.02 -20.16 13.48
N ASN A 96 8.87 -18.87 13.14
CA ASN A 96 9.76 -18.14 12.21
C ASN A 96 9.96 -16.68 12.66
N GLN A 97 10.16 -16.49 13.96
CA GLN A 97 10.13 -15.17 14.61
C GLN A 97 11.03 -14.12 13.95
N PRO A 98 12.32 -14.37 13.65
CA PRO A 98 13.21 -13.30 13.18
C PRO A 98 12.83 -12.79 11.79
N LEU A 99 12.50 -13.71 10.86
CA LEU A 99 12.16 -13.33 9.49
C LEU A 99 10.76 -12.69 9.41
N ALA A 100 9.81 -13.16 10.23
CA ALA A 100 8.50 -12.53 10.37
C ALA A 100 8.59 -11.12 10.95
N ALA A 101 9.43 -10.92 11.98
CA ALA A 101 9.68 -9.62 12.56
C ALA A 101 10.34 -8.66 11.56
N LEU A 102 11.35 -9.14 10.82
CA LEU A 102 12.01 -8.35 9.78
C LEU A 102 11.01 -7.89 8.72
N SER A 103 10.16 -8.79 8.20
CA SER A 103 9.13 -8.43 7.23
C SER A 103 8.16 -7.36 7.76
N MET A 104 7.71 -7.49 9.01
CA MET A 104 6.85 -6.49 9.65
C MET A 104 7.55 -5.12 9.79
N ILE A 105 8.81 -5.09 10.23
CA ILE A 105 9.58 -3.85 10.35
C ILE A 105 9.74 -3.19 8.98
N VAL A 106 10.10 -3.96 7.95
CA VAL A 106 10.25 -3.44 6.59
C VAL A 106 8.93 -2.89 6.05
N SER A 107 7.80 -3.55 6.32
CA SER A 107 6.46 -3.02 5.98
C SER A 107 6.20 -1.68 6.67
N PHE A 108 6.48 -1.57 7.98
CA PHE A 108 6.23 -0.33 8.71
C PHE A 108 7.14 0.81 8.25
N LEU A 109 8.38 0.51 7.84
CA LEU A 109 9.25 1.49 7.20
C LEU A 109 8.68 1.95 5.86
N GLY A 110 8.20 1.02 5.02
CA GLY A 110 7.54 1.36 3.75
C GLY A 110 6.35 2.29 3.95
N VAL A 111 5.42 1.93 4.85
CA VAL A 111 4.27 2.76 5.24
C VAL A 111 4.72 4.13 5.75
N SER A 112 5.71 4.17 6.64
CA SER A 112 6.18 5.44 7.22
C SER A 112 6.77 6.35 6.15
N VAL A 113 7.57 5.80 5.23
CA VAL A 113 8.15 6.54 4.11
C VAL A 113 7.03 7.04 3.19
N PHE A 114 6.07 6.20 2.81
CA PHE A 114 4.95 6.60 1.96
C PHE A 114 4.16 7.77 2.56
N LEU A 115 3.74 7.65 3.82
CA LEU A 115 2.98 8.70 4.49
C LEU A 115 3.77 10.01 4.63
N ALA A 116 5.08 9.92 4.84
CA ALA A 116 5.96 11.09 4.95
C ALA A 116 6.22 11.78 3.60
N THR A 117 6.22 11.02 2.49
CA THR A 117 6.49 11.56 1.15
C THR A 117 5.24 11.86 0.35
N ASN A 118 4.07 11.37 0.75
CA ASN A 118 2.80 11.62 0.05
C ASN A 118 2.49 13.12 -0.01
N ARG A 119 2.21 13.62 -1.23
CA ARG A 119 1.96 15.06 -1.48
C ARG A 119 0.52 15.40 -1.86
N ALA A 120 -0.44 14.48 -1.74
CA ALA A 120 -1.83 14.69 -2.17
C ALA A 120 -2.46 15.95 -1.54
N PHE A 121 -2.45 16.05 -0.20
CA PHE A 121 -3.05 17.18 0.50
C PHE A 121 -2.27 18.49 0.33
N ALA A 122 -0.94 18.41 0.24
CA ALA A 122 -0.10 19.58 -0.02
C ALA A 122 -0.36 20.15 -1.41
N MET A 123 -0.45 19.28 -2.43
CA MET A 123 -0.77 19.68 -3.80
C MET A 123 -2.17 20.27 -3.90
N PHE A 124 -3.15 19.68 -3.23
CA PHE A 124 -4.50 20.22 -3.16
C PHE A 124 -4.47 21.64 -2.61
N ASN A 125 -3.79 21.88 -1.49
CA ASN A 125 -3.68 23.21 -0.90
C ASN A 125 -2.97 24.22 -1.83
N LEU A 126 -1.88 23.80 -2.50
CA LEU A 126 -1.19 24.62 -3.49
C LEU A 126 -2.10 24.99 -4.68
N SER A 127 -2.92 24.06 -5.15
CA SER A 127 -3.87 24.32 -6.24
C SER A 127 -4.88 25.41 -5.87
N GLN A 128 -5.39 25.39 -4.63
CA GLN A 128 -6.31 26.40 -4.12
C GLN A 128 -5.63 27.78 -4.03
N GLN A 129 -4.41 27.83 -3.51
CA GLN A 129 -3.63 29.06 -3.48
C GLN A 129 -3.36 29.61 -4.89
N PHE A 130 -3.09 28.73 -5.86
CA PHE A 130 -2.81 29.13 -7.24
C PHE A 130 -4.03 29.77 -7.90
N THR A 131 -5.23 29.24 -7.65
CA THR A 131 -6.49 29.82 -8.15
C THR A 131 -6.76 31.20 -7.55
N LEU A 132 -6.46 31.39 -6.26
CA LEU A 132 -6.69 32.66 -5.56
C LEU A 132 -5.63 33.72 -5.84
N ALA A 133 -4.45 33.33 -6.35
CA ALA A 133 -3.37 34.26 -6.65
C ALA A 133 -3.75 35.26 -7.75
N THR A 134 -3.56 36.55 -7.49
CA THR A 134 -3.94 37.65 -8.40
C THR A 134 -2.76 38.17 -9.22
N THR A 135 -1.52 37.81 -8.85
CA THR A 135 -0.30 38.26 -9.52
C THR A 135 0.39 37.13 -10.26
N VAL A 136 1.02 37.45 -11.40
CA VAL A 136 1.79 36.49 -12.20
C VAL A 136 2.96 35.90 -11.40
N GLU A 137 3.63 36.72 -10.59
CA GLU A 137 4.77 36.27 -9.78
C GLU A 137 4.36 35.28 -8.68
N GLN A 138 3.21 35.49 -8.01
CA GLN A 138 2.67 34.51 -7.05
C GLN A 138 2.32 33.19 -7.75
N LYS A 139 1.69 33.24 -8.92
CA LYS A 139 1.35 32.03 -9.70
C LYS A 139 2.60 31.25 -10.09
N LYS A 140 3.68 31.91 -10.52
CA LYS A 140 4.97 31.27 -10.81
C LYS A 140 5.56 30.58 -9.59
N LEU A 141 5.57 31.25 -8.43
CA LEU A 141 6.07 30.66 -7.18
C LEU A 141 5.29 29.40 -6.78
N LEU A 142 3.96 29.46 -6.87
CA LEU A 142 3.08 28.33 -6.53
C LEU A 142 3.23 27.17 -7.53
N ALA A 143 3.37 27.47 -8.82
CA ALA A 143 3.65 26.44 -9.84
C ALA A 143 5.01 25.77 -9.60
N ALA A 144 6.04 26.53 -9.23
CA ALA A 144 7.35 25.96 -8.89
C ALA A 144 7.30 25.07 -7.64
N ALA A 145 6.58 25.51 -6.59
CA ALA A 145 6.35 24.70 -5.39
C ALA A 145 5.57 23.42 -5.72
N GLY A 146 4.54 23.52 -6.57
CA GLY A 146 3.78 22.38 -7.06
C GLY A 146 4.65 21.39 -7.85
N GLN A 147 5.50 21.88 -8.76
CA GLN A 147 6.43 21.02 -9.50
C GLN A 147 7.37 20.26 -8.56
N ALA A 148 7.87 20.91 -7.51
CA ALA A 148 8.72 20.24 -6.50
C ALA A 148 7.95 19.14 -5.74
N MET A 149 6.65 19.35 -5.46
CA MET A 149 5.80 18.32 -4.84
C MET A 149 5.55 17.14 -5.78
N LEU A 150 5.37 17.35 -7.09
CA LEU A 150 5.20 16.26 -8.07
C LEU A 150 6.42 15.35 -8.11
N VAL A 151 7.63 15.92 -8.19
CA VAL A 151 8.88 15.15 -8.23
C VAL A 151 9.04 14.19 -7.05
N VAL A 152 8.42 14.51 -5.90
CA VAL A 152 8.47 13.67 -4.69
C VAL A 152 7.27 12.73 -4.57
N GLY A 153 6.07 13.20 -4.92
CA GLY A 153 4.80 12.53 -4.57
C GLY A 153 4.10 11.84 -5.73
N GLU A 154 4.56 12.01 -6.97
CA GLU A 154 3.98 11.34 -8.13
C GLU A 154 4.25 9.83 -8.06
N SER A 155 3.18 9.03 -8.14
CA SER A 155 3.27 7.58 -7.92
C SER A 155 4.06 6.89 -9.03
N HIS A 156 4.77 5.82 -8.65
CA HIS A 156 5.56 4.99 -9.56
C HIS A 156 6.70 5.72 -10.29
N THR A 157 7.16 6.83 -9.68
CA THR A 157 8.34 7.60 -10.10
C THR A 157 9.49 7.40 -9.09
N PRO A 158 10.73 7.83 -9.42
CA PRO A 158 11.85 7.78 -8.47
C PRO A 158 11.57 8.39 -7.10
N GLY A 159 10.71 9.42 -7.02
CA GLY A 159 10.37 10.10 -5.76
C GLY A 159 9.64 9.19 -4.77
N THR A 160 8.77 8.30 -5.27
CA THR A 160 8.01 7.35 -4.44
C THR A 160 8.62 5.97 -4.36
N PHE A 161 9.65 5.68 -5.18
CA PHE A 161 10.26 4.36 -5.33
C PHE A 161 10.58 3.68 -4.00
N LEU A 162 11.21 4.38 -3.06
CA LEU A 162 11.66 3.78 -1.80
C LEU A 162 10.49 3.27 -0.95
N ALA A 163 9.35 3.97 -0.97
CA ALA A 163 8.15 3.55 -0.25
C ALA A 163 7.62 2.23 -0.79
N PHE A 164 7.37 2.17 -2.10
CA PHE A 164 6.87 0.98 -2.77
C PHE A 164 7.88 -0.18 -2.69
N PHE A 165 9.16 0.08 -2.94
CA PHE A 165 10.22 -0.92 -2.83
C PHE A 165 10.22 -1.63 -1.47
N LEU A 166 10.11 -0.88 -0.38
CA LEU A 166 10.06 -1.43 0.97
C LEU A 166 8.77 -2.22 1.20
N SER A 167 7.61 -1.68 0.82
CA SER A 167 6.32 -2.35 0.97
C SER A 167 6.24 -3.68 0.20
N GLU A 168 6.69 -3.69 -1.06
CA GLU A 168 6.73 -4.90 -1.90
C GLU A 168 7.76 -5.92 -1.38
N SER A 169 8.92 -5.45 -0.92
CA SER A 169 9.93 -6.31 -0.28
C SER A 169 9.39 -6.95 1.00
N ALA A 170 8.62 -6.21 1.80
CA ALA A 170 7.98 -6.77 2.99
C ALA A 170 7.01 -7.89 2.64
N GLY A 171 6.21 -7.72 1.57
CA GLY A 171 5.28 -8.74 1.08
C GLY A 171 5.96 -10.00 0.57
N LEU A 172 7.07 -9.83 -0.16
CA LEU A 172 7.93 -10.95 -0.57
C LEU A 172 8.50 -11.71 0.63
N LEU A 173 9.08 -10.98 1.59
CA LEU A 173 9.62 -11.58 2.82
C LEU A 173 8.53 -12.33 3.59
N MET A 174 7.34 -11.75 3.75
CA MET A 174 6.24 -12.40 4.45
C MET A 174 5.75 -13.65 3.69
N SER A 175 5.72 -13.60 2.37
CA SER A 175 5.34 -14.76 1.54
C SER A 175 6.33 -15.92 1.71
N ILE A 176 7.62 -15.63 1.86
CA ILE A 176 8.66 -16.62 2.21
C ILE A 176 8.44 -17.17 3.62
N VAL A 177 8.13 -16.31 4.60
CA VAL A 177 7.80 -16.71 5.98
C VAL A 177 6.62 -17.67 5.99
N MET A 178 5.56 -17.36 5.25
CA MET A 178 4.38 -18.21 5.12
C MET A 178 4.75 -19.59 4.55
N LEU A 179 5.61 -19.63 3.52
CA LEU A 179 6.03 -20.88 2.88
C LEU A 179 6.84 -21.77 3.84
N LYS A 180 7.75 -21.17 4.61
CA LYS A 180 8.56 -21.87 5.62
C LYS A 180 7.76 -22.30 6.84
N GLY A 181 6.86 -21.43 7.31
CA GLY A 181 6.11 -21.65 8.55
C GLY A 181 4.98 -22.65 8.43
N ARG A 182 4.47 -22.93 7.22
CA ARG A 182 3.36 -23.88 6.96
C ARG A 182 2.06 -23.62 7.75
N ILE A 183 1.93 -22.42 8.35
CA ILE A 183 0.71 -21.96 9.03
C ILE A 183 -0.33 -21.55 7.98
N PHE A 184 0.13 -20.92 6.91
CA PHE A 184 -0.65 -20.58 5.73
C PHE A 184 -0.41 -21.63 4.63
N GLY A 185 -1.38 -21.81 3.74
CA GLY A 185 -1.27 -22.77 2.64
C GLY A 185 -0.25 -22.33 1.59
N LYS A 186 0.35 -23.30 0.88
CA LYS A 186 1.34 -23.03 -0.19
C LYS A 186 0.82 -22.10 -1.29
N VAL A 187 -0.46 -22.24 -1.65
CA VAL A 187 -1.12 -21.37 -2.64
C VAL A 187 -1.08 -19.91 -2.18
N ASN A 188 -1.26 -19.65 -0.88
CA ASN A 188 -1.14 -18.30 -0.34
C ASN A 188 0.28 -17.77 -0.58
N SER A 189 1.30 -18.52 -0.16
CA SER A 189 2.69 -18.12 -0.34
C SER A 189 3.07 -17.85 -1.80
N TYR A 190 2.65 -18.71 -2.74
CA TYR A 190 2.96 -18.49 -4.15
C TYR A 190 2.20 -17.31 -4.75
N ALA A 191 0.94 -17.08 -4.36
CA ALA A 191 0.20 -15.89 -4.77
C ALA A 191 0.92 -14.60 -4.33
N GLY A 192 1.44 -14.57 -3.10
CA GLY A 192 2.20 -13.43 -2.61
C GLY A 192 3.56 -13.26 -3.30
N LEU A 193 4.31 -14.35 -3.50
CA LEU A 193 5.58 -14.30 -4.26
C LEU A 193 5.38 -13.79 -5.68
N LEU A 194 4.34 -14.25 -6.37
CA LEU A 194 3.98 -13.77 -7.70
C LEU A 194 3.54 -12.30 -7.66
N GLY A 195 2.65 -11.96 -6.73
CA GLY A 195 2.09 -10.62 -6.58
C GLY A 195 3.15 -9.57 -6.30
N PHE A 196 3.78 -9.66 -5.14
CA PHE A 196 4.78 -8.67 -4.70
C PHE A 196 6.05 -8.72 -5.56
N GLY A 197 6.39 -9.88 -6.13
CA GLY A 197 7.54 -10.00 -7.04
C GLY A 197 7.34 -9.27 -8.36
N THR A 198 6.17 -9.39 -8.96
CA THR A 198 5.86 -8.69 -10.22
C THR A 198 5.59 -7.20 -10.00
N LEU A 199 5.00 -6.80 -8.87
CA LEU A 199 4.89 -5.40 -8.47
C LEU A 199 6.27 -4.75 -8.25
N LEU A 200 7.22 -5.47 -7.66
CA LEU A 200 8.60 -4.96 -7.51
C LEU A 200 9.30 -4.75 -8.87
N ILE A 201 9.08 -5.66 -9.82
CA ILE A 201 9.59 -5.52 -11.20
C ILE A 201 8.97 -4.29 -11.87
N PHE A 202 7.65 -4.13 -11.73
CA PHE A 202 6.93 -2.95 -12.22
C PHE A 202 7.52 -1.67 -11.64
N GLU A 203 7.66 -1.58 -10.31
CA GLU A 203 8.09 -0.38 -9.61
C GLU A 203 9.51 0.05 -10.00
N PHE A 204 10.44 -0.91 -10.12
CA PHE A 204 11.79 -0.62 -10.58
C PHE A 204 11.80 -0.12 -12.03
N SER A 205 11.00 -0.75 -12.89
CA SER A 205 10.94 -0.42 -14.31
C SER A 205 10.26 0.92 -14.56
N SER A 206 9.13 1.20 -13.89
CA SER A 206 8.40 2.46 -14.02
C SER A 206 9.21 3.64 -13.51
N SER A 207 9.94 3.45 -12.39
CA SER A 207 10.73 4.51 -11.77
C SER A 207 11.97 4.85 -12.57
N PHE A 208 12.72 3.85 -13.06
CA PHE A 208 14.05 4.09 -13.62
C PHE A 208 14.18 3.83 -15.12
N VAL A 209 13.16 3.29 -15.78
CA VAL A 209 13.19 2.96 -17.21
C VAL A 209 11.96 3.56 -17.94
N PRO A 210 11.95 4.88 -18.19
CA PRO A 210 10.81 5.57 -18.84
C PRO A 210 10.39 4.95 -20.18
N ALA A 211 11.34 4.40 -20.94
CA ALA A 211 11.08 3.77 -22.23
C ALA A 211 10.14 2.55 -22.17
N LEU A 212 9.91 1.98 -20.98
CA LEU A 212 9.09 0.77 -20.81
C LEU A 212 7.72 1.03 -20.17
N GLN A 213 7.35 2.28 -19.85
CA GLN A 213 6.17 2.63 -19.05
C GLN A 213 4.87 1.91 -19.48
N ASN A 214 4.57 1.88 -20.78
CA ASN A 214 3.35 1.22 -21.27
C ASN A 214 3.42 -0.31 -21.21
N THR A 215 4.60 -0.88 -21.46
CA THR A 215 4.81 -2.34 -21.50
C THR A 215 4.86 -2.93 -20.10
N VAL A 216 5.31 -2.17 -19.09
CA VAL A 216 5.47 -2.68 -17.72
C VAL A 216 4.15 -2.75 -16.95
N MET A 217 3.10 -2.07 -17.42
CA MET A 217 1.77 -2.09 -16.81
C MET A 217 1.20 -3.51 -16.66
N VAL A 218 1.56 -4.44 -17.56
CA VAL A 218 1.16 -5.85 -17.45
C VAL A 218 1.66 -6.49 -16.15
N PHE A 219 2.85 -6.10 -15.67
CA PHE A 219 3.39 -6.60 -14.40
C PHE A 219 2.60 -6.04 -13.22
N ALA A 220 2.19 -4.77 -13.26
CA ALA A 220 1.31 -4.18 -12.24
C ALA A 220 -0.04 -4.90 -12.19
N MET A 221 -0.64 -5.21 -13.35
CA MET A 221 -1.92 -5.91 -13.42
C MET A 221 -1.84 -7.32 -12.85
N VAL A 222 -0.86 -8.11 -13.28
CA VAL A 222 -0.63 -9.47 -12.76
C VAL A 222 -0.33 -9.42 -11.26
N GLY A 223 0.52 -8.49 -10.86
CA GLY A 223 0.95 -8.31 -9.49
C GLY A 223 -0.17 -7.92 -8.54
N GLY A 224 -0.99 -6.93 -8.93
CA GLY A 224 -2.16 -6.49 -8.19
C GLY A 224 -3.21 -7.59 -8.03
N ILE A 225 -3.51 -8.35 -9.09
CA ILE A 225 -4.46 -9.47 -9.00
C ILE A 225 -3.94 -10.57 -8.08
N ALA A 226 -2.66 -10.94 -8.20
CA ALA A 226 -2.06 -11.97 -7.37
C ALA A 226 -1.94 -11.53 -5.90
N SER A 227 -1.62 -10.26 -5.62
CA SER A 227 -1.56 -9.72 -4.25
C SER A 227 -2.96 -9.62 -3.60
N MET A 228 -4.01 -9.29 -4.37
CA MET A 228 -5.39 -9.38 -3.89
C MET A 228 -5.78 -10.82 -3.55
N GLY A 229 -5.40 -11.78 -4.40
CA GLY A 229 -5.59 -13.21 -4.13
C GLY A 229 -4.87 -13.66 -2.85
N TRP A 230 -3.63 -13.21 -2.64
CA TRP A 230 -2.89 -13.39 -1.40
C TRP A 230 -3.63 -12.79 -0.19
N GLY A 231 -4.19 -11.58 -0.32
CA GLY A 231 -4.96 -10.92 0.74
C GLY A 231 -6.19 -11.72 1.16
N LEU A 232 -6.98 -12.21 0.21
CA LEU A 232 -8.17 -13.04 0.48
C LEU A 232 -7.82 -14.37 1.18
N LEU A 233 -6.76 -15.04 0.71
CA LEU A 233 -6.29 -16.29 1.33
C LEU A 233 -5.73 -16.06 2.74
N THR A 234 -5.04 -14.94 2.94
CA THR A 234 -4.52 -14.50 4.22
C THR A 234 -5.66 -14.21 5.21
N ALA A 235 -6.66 -13.42 4.81
CA ALA A 235 -7.86 -13.17 5.61
C ALA A 235 -8.54 -14.46 6.05
N ARG A 236 -8.79 -15.36 5.09
CA ARG A 236 -9.44 -16.65 5.36
C ARG A 236 -8.69 -17.45 6.41
N ARG A 237 -7.36 -17.48 6.34
CA ARG A 237 -6.56 -18.22 7.34
C ARG A 237 -6.55 -17.52 8.69
N MET A 238 -6.46 -16.19 8.73
CA MET A 238 -6.48 -15.42 9.97
C MET A 238 -7.82 -15.55 10.71
N ILE A 239 -8.94 -15.56 9.99
CA ILE A 239 -10.27 -15.84 10.57
C ILE A 239 -10.28 -17.21 11.24
N LYS A 240 -9.73 -18.24 10.58
CA LYS A 240 -9.62 -19.57 11.19
C LYS A 240 -8.77 -19.56 12.45
N LEU A 241 -7.61 -18.90 12.43
CA LEU A 241 -6.76 -18.77 13.62
C LEU A 241 -7.47 -18.05 14.77
N ALA A 242 -8.28 -17.05 14.48
CA ALA A 242 -9.09 -16.34 15.49
C ALA A 242 -10.16 -17.24 16.14
N LEU A 243 -10.64 -18.25 15.41
CA LEU A 243 -11.66 -19.20 15.89
C LEU A 243 -11.05 -20.45 16.55
N GLU A 244 -9.85 -20.86 16.13
CA GLU A 244 -9.21 -22.14 16.48
C GLU A 244 -8.18 -22.04 17.63
N GLU A 245 -7.53 -20.89 17.89
CA GLU A 245 -6.69 -20.71 19.09
C GLU A 245 -7.51 -20.72 20.39
#